data_AF-A0A3C0GDH7-F1
#
_entry.id   AF-A0A3C0GDH7-F1
#
_cell.length_a   1.000
_cell.length_b   1.000
_cell.length_c   1.000
_cell.angle_alpha   90.00
_cell.angle_beta   90.00
_cell.angle_gamma   90.00
#
_symmetry.space_group_name_H-M   'P 1'
#
loop_
_entity.id
_entity.type
_entity.pdbx_description
1 polymer ?
#
loop_
_entity_poly.entity_id
_entity_poly.type
_entity_poly.pdbx_seq_one_letter_code
_entity_poly.pdbx_strand_id
1 'polypeptide(L)'
;YWDHGFKGPTGRWYIENSLTSIGKDDPVSEMNSQLWNSGRDEDKETARSRKRRLHYVSNVYVVSDPSNPENEGKVFLYKYGKKIFDKIMDVMQPQFQDEKPVNPFDFWGGADFKLKIRQVEGYRNYDKSEFATPAEFLGADDAKLEAVYNTLHDLGEFVDPKNYKSYAELSKKLYEVLGETPVVTTTEAVALDEVKEAPVVAPTAEAVTEPSSEEGDDAMSFFAKLAQED
;
A
#
# COMPACT_ATOMS: atom_id res chain seq x y z
N TYR A 1 1.29 -5.94 5.50
CA TYR A 1 1.39 -4.95 4.42
C TYR A 1 0.00 -4.46 4.03
N TRP A 2 -0.07 -3.38 3.27
CA TRP A 2 -1.31 -2.76 2.79
C TRP A 2 -1.36 -2.85 1.26
N ASP A 3 -2.55 -3.06 0.72
CA ASP A 3 -2.79 -2.98 -0.72
C ASP A 3 -4.03 -2.12 -1.04
N HIS A 4 -4.18 -1.74 -2.30
CA HIS A 4 -5.42 -1.18 -2.84
C HIS A 4 -5.99 -2.15 -3.88
N GLY A 5 -7.32 -2.28 -3.88
CA GLY A 5 -8.02 -3.16 -4.81
C GLY A 5 -9.40 -2.61 -5.14
N PHE A 6 -9.51 -1.85 -6.23
CA PHE A 6 -10.78 -1.27 -6.67
C PHE A 6 -10.90 -1.24 -8.20
N LYS A 7 -12.13 -1.12 -8.68
CA LYS A 7 -12.45 -0.99 -10.10
C LYS A 7 -12.78 0.46 -10.41
N GLY A 8 -12.08 1.06 -11.37
CA GLY A 8 -12.31 2.44 -11.78
C GLY A 8 -13.52 2.60 -12.71
N PRO A 9 -13.95 3.84 -12.99
CA PRO A 9 -15.05 4.13 -13.93
C PRO A 9 -14.81 3.61 -15.35
N THR A 10 -13.54 3.52 -15.76
CA THR A 10 -13.12 2.93 -17.05
C THR A 10 -13.35 1.42 -17.15
N GLY A 11 -13.73 0.78 -16.05
CA GLY A 11 -13.85 -0.67 -15.94
C GLY A 11 -12.53 -1.40 -15.67
N ARG A 12 -11.39 -0.69 -15.64
CA ARG A 12 -10.08 -1.25 -15.29
C ARG A 12 -9.94 -1.43 -13.78
N TRP A 13 -9.09 -2.38 -13.37
CA TRP A 13 -8.80 -2.64 -11.96
C TRP A 13 -7.48 -2.01 -11.54
N TYR A 14 -7.48 -1.36 -10.39
CA TYR A 14 -6.29 -0.98 -9.66
C TYR A 14 -6.08 -2.01 -8.54
N ILE A 15 -5.06 -2.87 -8.68
CA ILE A 15 -4.65 -3.86 -7.69
C ILE A 15 -3.14 -3.72 -7.51
N GLU A 16 -2.72 -3.02 -6.47
CA GLU A 16 -1.30 -2.70 -6.21
C GLU A 16 -1.02 -2.63 -4.71
N ASN A 17 0.22 -2.91 -4.32
CA ASN A 17 0.69 -2.71 -2.96
C ASN A 17 0.75 -1.20 -2.64
N SER A 18 0.31 -0.82 -1.43
CA SER A 18 0.35 0.57 -0.99
C SER A 18 1.73 0.93 -0.47
N LEU A 19 2.29 2.05 -0.94
CA LEU A 19 3.57 2.59 -0.47
C LEU A 19 3.58 2.91 1.03
N THR A 20 2.39 3.09 1.62
CA THR A 20 2.25 3.27 3.07
C THR A 20 2.70 2.07 3.89
N SER A 21 2.80 0.88 3.28
CA SER A 21 3.36 -0.33 3.91
C SER A 21 4.83 -0.19 4.29
N ILE A 22 5.57 0.63 3.54
CA ILE A 22 7.00 0.91 3.75
C ILE A 22 7.23 2.35 4.26
N GLY A 23 6.17 2.99 4.77
CA GLY A 23 6.23 4.34 5.33
C GLY A 23 6.43 5.47 4.31
N LYS A 24 6.14 5.22 3.02
CA LYS A 24 6.20 6.23 1.96
C LYS A 24 4.81 6.77 1.60
N ASP A 25 4.80 7.94 0.98
CA ASP A 25 3.57 8.54 0.46
C ASP A 25 3.02 7.73 -0.71
N ASP A 26 1.69 7.67 -0.78
CA ASP A 26 0.94 6.80 -1.69
C ASP A 26 -0.13 7.62 -2.43
N PRO A 27 -0.14 7.60 -3.77
CA PRO A 27 -0.99 8.50 -4.55
C PRO A 27 -2.49 8.24 -4.33
N VAL A 28 -2.88 6.98 -4.08
CA VAL A 28 -4.29 6.64 -3.79
C VAL A 28 -4.68 7.17 -2.41
N SER A 29 -3.78 7.08 -1.44
CA SER A 29 -4.00 7.55 -0.07
C SER A 29 -4.12 9.08 0.01
N GLU A 30 -3.30 9.81 -0.76
CA GLU A 30 -3.37 11.27 -0.89
C GLU A 30 -4.70 11.71 -1.51
N MET A 31 -5.05 11.14 -2.67
CA MET A 31 -6.31 11.44 -3.34
C MET A 31 -7.52 11.09 -2.47
N ASN A 32 -7.49 9.95 -1.78
CA ASN A 32 -8.57 9.57 -0.85
C ASN A 32 -8.69 10.55 0.33
N SER A 33 -7.57 11.11 0.81
CA SER A 33 -7.58 12.13 1.87
C SER A 33 -8.23 13.42 1.39
N GLN A 34 -7.96 13.84 0.14
CA GLN A 34 -8.63 15.00 -0.48
C GLN A 34 -10.14 14.77 -0.63
N LEU A 35 -10.54 13.59 -1.14
CA LEU A 35 -11.95 13.20 -1.26
C LEU A 35 -12.64 13.16 0.11
N TRP A 36 -11.99 12.63 1.13
CA TRP A 36 -12.56 12.57 2.47
C TRP A 36 -12.77 13.96 3.07
N ASN A 37 -11.81 14.86 2.86
CA ASN A 37 -11.81 16.22 3.39
C ASN A 37 -12.72 17.19 2.61
N SER A 38 -13.20 16.83 1.42
CA SER A 38 -14.18 17.63 0.67
C SER A 38 -15.52 17.76 1.41
N GLY A 39 -15.80 16.84 2.34
CA GLY A 39 -17.01 16.78 3.14
C GLY A 39 -18.23 16.22 2.39
N ARG A 40 -18.15 16.03 1.07
CA ARG A 40 -19.24 15.48 0.24
C ARG A 40 -19.40 13.98 0.49
N ASP A 41 -20.64 13.52 0.54
CA ASP A 41 -20.92 12.11 0.85
C ASP A 41 -20.52 11.17 -0.29
N GLU A 42 -20.68 11.61 -1.54
CA GLU A 42 -20.22 10.88 -2.74
C GLU A 42 -18.69 10.68 -2.75
N ASP A 43 -17.94 11.70 -2.36
CA ASP A 43 -16.47 11.63 -2.29
C ASP A 43 -16.02 10.69 -1.16
N LYS A 44 -16.70 10.72 -0.01
CA LYS A 44 -16.44 9.77 1.09
C LYS A 44 -16.75 8.33 0.69
N GLU A 45 -17.83 8.09 -0.07
CA GLU A 45 -18.14 6.76 -0.59
C GLU A 45 -17.05 6.28 -1.55
N THR A 46 -16.60 7.17 -2.44
CA THR A 46 -15.48 6.89 -3.35
C THR A 46 -14.20 6.56 -2.57
N ALA A 47 -13.84 7.35 -1.55
CA ALA A 47 -12.68 7.11 -0.70
C ALA A 47 -12.78 5.78 0.07
N ARG A 48 -13.99 5.39 0.53
CA ARG A 48 -14.24 4.08 1.15
C ARG A 48 -14.02 2.93 0.17
N SER A 49 -14.50 3.07 -1.06
CA SER A 49 -14.34 2.04 -2.10
C SER A 49 -12.88 1.82 -2.51
N ARG A 50 -12.05 2.86 -2.43
CA ARG A 50 -10.62 2.86 -2.76
C ARG A 50 -9.71 2.63 -1.53
N LYS A 51 -10.30 2.43 -0.36
CA LYS A 51 -9.57 2.32 0.92
C LYS A 51 -8.57 1.16 0.88
N ARG A 52 -7.37 1.41 1.42
CA ARG A 52 -6.36 0.36 1.59
C ARG A 52 -6.86 -0.78 2.46
N ARG A 53 -6.45 -2.00 2.14
CA ARG A 53 -6.79 -3.22 2.87
C ARG A 53 -5.56 -3.73 3.61
N LEU A 54 -5.75 -4.10 4.88
CA LEU A 54 -4.68 -4.62 5.72
C LEU A 54 -4.54 -6.12 5.53
N HIS A 55 -3.33 -6.55 5.21
CA HIS A 55 -2.96 -7.95 5.11
C HIS A 55 -1.83 -8.29 6.08
N TYR A 56 -2.03 -9.37 6.81
CA TYR A 56 -1.01 -10.04 7.60
C TYR A 56 -0.64 -11.35 6.90
N VAL A 57 0.62 -11.73 7.02
CA VAL A 57 1.14 -12.98 6.44
C VAL A 57 1.99 -13.67 7.48
N SER A 58 1.81 -14.97 7.62
CA SER A 58 2.64 -15.83 8.47
C SER A 58 2.97 -17.12 7.75
N ASN A 59 4.12 -17.71 8.08
CA ASN A 59 4.35 -19.11 7.79
C ASN A 59 3.43 -19.95 8.68
N VAL A 60 2.75 -20.92 8.09
CA VAL A 60 1.89 -21.88 8.80
C VAL A 60 2.27 -23.29 8.43
N TYR A 61 2.22 -24.18 9.41
CA TYR A 61 2.30 -25.61 9.20
C TYR A 61 0.89 -26.19 9.19
N VAL A 62 0.53 -26.94 8.16
CA VAL A 62 -0.81 -27.54 8.05
C VAL A 62 -0.85 -28.82 8.86
N VAL A 63 -1.47 -28.76 10.05
CA VAL A 63 -1.66 -29.92 10.93
C VAL A 63 -2.75 -30.83 10.39
N SER A 64 -3.89 -30.26 9.98
CA SER A 64 -4.96 -31.01 9.32
C SER A 64 -5.73 -30.13 8.33
N ASP A 65 -5.93 -30.67 7.13
CA ASP A 65 -6.80 -30.10 6.09
C ASP A 65 -7.67 -31.23 5.52
N PRO A 66 -8.82 -31.53 6.12
CA PRO A 66 -9.70 -32.62 5.67
C PRO A 66 -10.21 -32.45 4.24
N SER A 67 -10.18 -31.23 3.69
CA SER A 67 -10.61 -30.97 2.30
C SER A 67 -9.51 -31.22 1.29
N ASN A 68 -8.24 -31.07 1.69
CA ASN A 68 -7.06 -31.31 0.85
C ASN A 68 -5.94 -31.95 1.71
N PRO A 69 -6.04 -33.26 2.03
CA PRO A 69 -5.10 -33.94 2.92
C PRO A 69 -3.65 -33.91 2.43
N GLU A 70 -3.41 -33.68 1.15
CA GLU A 70 -2.08 -33.54 0.56
C GLU A 70 -1.29 -32.32 1.06
N ASN A 71 -1.96 -31.36 1.70
CA ASN A 71 -1.33 -30.19 2.31
C ASN A 71 -0.79 -30.49 3.70
N GLU A 72 -1.28 -31.53 4.36
CA GLU A 72 -0.88 -31.88 5.73
C GLU A 72 0.62 -32.16 5.79
N GLY A 73 1.28 -31.62 6.81
CA GLY A 73 2.72 -31.76 7.01
C GLY A 73 3.61 -30.76 6.26
N LYS A 74 3.02 -29.81 5.53
CA LYS A 74 3.76 -28.81 4.75
C LYS A 74 3.64 -27.41 5.33
N VAL A 75 4.65 -26.59 5.04
CA VAL A 75 4.69 -25.17 5.35
C VAL A 75 4.16 -24.36 4.18
N PHE A 76 3.32 -23.36 4.46
CA PHE A 76 2.83 -22.41 3.48
C PHE A 76 2.81 -20.99 4.04
N LEU A 77 2.77 -20.01 3.15
CA LEU A 77 2.43 -18.63 3.49
C LEU A 77 0.91 -18.49 3.57
N TYR A 78 0.41 -18.12 4.75
CA TYR A 78 -1.01 -17.85 4.97
C TYR A 78 -1.24 -16.35 5.11
N LYS A 79 -2.04 -15.79 4.19
CA LYS A 79 -2.49 -14.40 4.24
C LYS A 79 -3.84 -14.28 4.93
N TYR A 80 -3.93 -13.40 5.93
CA TYR A 80 -5.15 -13.16 6.70
C TYR A 80 -5.36 -11.68 7.02
N GLY A 81 -6.56 -11.35 7.49
CA GLY A 81 -6.96 -9.98 7.85
C GLY A 81 -7.01 -9.73 9.35
N LYS A 82 -7.51 -8.55 9.74
CA LYS A 82 -7.57 -8.09 11.14
C LYS A 82 -8.21 -9.09 12.11
N LYS A 83 -9.29 -9.77 11.72
CA LYS A 83 -10.02 -10.68 12.63
C LYS A 83 -9.18 -11.86 13.15
N ILE A 84 -8.32 -12.44 12.30
CA ILE A 84 -7.42 -13.53 12.73
C ILE A 84 -6.24 -12.95 13.50
N PHE A 85 -5.72 -11.79 13.06
CA PHE A 85 -4.67 -11.08 13.78
C PHE A 85 -5.07 -10.72 15.21
N ASP A 86 -6.28 -10.22 15.41
CA ASP A 86 -6.82 -9.88 16.73
C ASP A 86 -6.85 -11.13 17.63
N LYS A 87 -7.31 -12.28 17.11
CA LYS A 87 -7.29 -13.54 17.86
C LYS A 87 -5.88 -13.98 18.27
N ILE A 88 -4.88 -13.78 17.39
CA ILE A 88 -3.48 -14.06 17.72
C ILE A 88 -3.02 -13.13 18.85
N MET A 89 -3.31 -11.84 18.74
CA MET A 89 -2.94 -10.83 19.74
C MET A 89 -3.64 -11.06 21.08
N ASP A 90 -4.92 -11.45 21.07
CA ASP A 90 -5.68 -11.74 22.30
C ASP A 90 -5.05 -12.89 23.10
N VAL A 91 -4.49 -13.91 22.42
CA VAL A 91 -3.79 -15.03 23.10
C VAL A 91 -2.39 -14.65 23.57
N MET A 92 -1.71 -13.77 22.83
CA MET A 92 -0.38 -13.26 23.21
C MET A 92 -0.45 -12.22 24.35
N GLN A 93 -1.53 -11.44 24.39
CA GLN A 93 -1.76 -10.33 25.33
C GLN A 93 -3.17 -10.44 25.91
N PRO A 94 -3.40 -11.44 26.79
CA PRO A 94 -4.71 -11.65 27.38
C PRO A 94 -5.16 -10.43 28.20
N GLN A 95 -6.47 -10.19 28.20
CA GLN A 95 -7.07 -9.02 28.86
C GLN A 95 -7.31 -9.23 30.36
N PHE A 96 -7.29 -10.48 30.82
CA PHE A 96 -7.60 -10.86 32.19
C PHE A 96 -6.38 -11.49 32.89
N GLN A 97 -6.23 -11.24 34.20
CA GLN A 97 -5.03 -11.65 34.96
C GLN A 97 -4.91 -13.16 35.19
N ASP A 98 -6.00 -13.89 35.04
CA ASP A 98 -6.08 -15.34 35.18
C ASP A 98 -5.69 -16.09 33.90
N GLU A 99 -5.63 -15.40 32.77
CA GLU A 99 -5.20 -15.95 31.49
C GLU A 99 -3.68 -15.83 31.34
N LYS A 100 -3.04 -16.94 30.94
CA LYS A 100 -1.60 -16.97 30.69
C LYS A 100 -1.33 -16.56 29.24
N PRO A 101 -0.41 -15.61 29.00
CA PRO A 101 -0.01 -15.26 27.64
C PRO A 101 0.65 -16.47 26.98
N VAL A 102 0.21 -16.79 25.78
CA VAL A 102 0.76 -17.87 24.95
C VAL A 102 1.21 -17.25 23.64
N ASN A 103 2.45 -17.53 23.22
CA ASN A 103 2.89 -17.18 21.89
C ASN A 103 2.53 -18.34 20.94
N PRO A 104 1.54 -18.20 20.04
CA PRO A 104 1.11 -19.31 19.21
C PRO A 104 2.19 -19.81 18.23
N PHE A 105 3.21 -18.99 17.96
CA PHE A 105 4.31 -19.32 17.06
C PHE A 105 5.50 -19.99 17.77
N ASP A 106 5.43 -20.19 19.09
CA ASP A 106 6.46 -20.89 19.83
C ASP A 106 6.42 -22.40 19.55
N PHE A 107 7.57 -23.02 19.27
CA PHE A 107 7.63 -24.44 18.94
C PHE A 107 7.47 -25.35 20.16
N TRP A 108 7.77 -24.85 21.37
CA TRP A 108 7.72 -25.65 22.60
C TRP A 108 6.47 -25.38 23.45
N GLY A 109 5.94 -24.15 23.42
CA GLY A 109 4.77 -23.74 24.18
C GLY A 109 3.66 -23.08 23.36
N GLY A 110 3.67 -23.24 22.04
CA GLY A 110 2.68 -22.66 21.13
C GLY A 110 1.33 -23.37 21.15
N ALA A 111 0.46 -22.96 20.25
CA ALA A 111 -0.90 -23.49 20.17
C ALA A 111 -1.40 -23.53 18.72
N ASP A 112 -1.99 -24.67 18.34
CA ASP A 112 -2.59 -24.84 17.02
C ASP A 112 -3.81 -23.93 16.85
N PHE A 113 -3.93 -23.31 15.67
CA PHE A 113 -5.09 -22.50 15.32
C PHE A 113 -6.12 -23.31 14.53
N LYS A 114 -7.32 -23.49 15.09
CA LYS A 114 -8.43 -24.16 14.42
C LYS A 114 -9.21 -23.16 13.58
N LEU A 115 -8.91 -23.12 12.28
CA LEU A 115 -9.61 -22.26 11.33
C LEU A 115 -11.02 -22.81 11.04
N LYS A 116 -12.06 -22.07 11.44
CA LYS A 116 -13.47 -22.42 11.17
C LYS A 116 -14.14 -21.26 10.43
N ILE A 117 -14.46 -21.49 9.16
CA ILE A 117 -15.08 -20.49 8.29
C ILE A 117 -16.59 -20.76 8.22
N ARG A 118 -17.39 -19.72 8.45
CA ARG A 118 -18.85 -19.75 8.20
C ARG A 118 -19.24 -18.61 7.29
N GLN A 119 -20.26 -18.81 6.46
CA GLN A 119 -20.85 -17.71 5.70
C GLN A 119 -22.01 -17.12 6.51
N VAL A 120 -21.89 -15.85 6.87
CA VAL A 120 -22.92 -15.11 7.62
C VAL A 120 -23.20 -13.84 6.82
N GLU A 121 -24.47 -13.64 6.43
CA GLU A 121 -24.91 -12.49 5.63
C GLU A 121 -24.09 -12.27 4.34
N GLY A 122 -23.65 -13.36 3.71
CA GLY A 122 -22.84 -13.33 2.48
C GLY A 122 -21.34 -13.13 2.71
N TYR A 123 -20.89 -12.80 3.92
CA TYR A 123 -19.47 -12.61 4.24
C TYR A 123 -18.84 -13.82 4.94
N ARG A 124 -17.53 -14.00 4.75
CA ARG A 124 -16.75 -15.00 5.47
C ARG A 124 -16.54 -14.54 6.91
N ASN A 125 -17.04 -15.32 7.86
CA ASN A 125 -16.91 -15.09 9.28
C ASN A 125 -15.94 -16.11 9.90
N TYR A 126 -15.10 -15.65 10.81
CA TYR A 126 -14.04 -16.41 11.48
C TYR A 126 -14.22 -16.50 13.01
N ASP A 127 -15.35 -16.04 13.56
CA ASP A 127 -15.54 -15.85 15.00
C ASP A 127 -15.43 -17.17 15.78
N LYS A 128 -15.83 -18.28 15.17
CA LYS A 128 -15.70 -19.65 15.71
C LYS A 128 -14.30 -20.26 15.61
N SER A 129 -13.35 -19.57 14.96
CA SER A 129 -11.96 -19.99 14.95
C SER A 129 -11.34 -19.72 16.32
N GLU A 130 -10.54 -20.65 16.81
CA GLU A 130 -10.01 -20.63 18.18
C GLU A 130 -8.63 -21.30 18.23
N PHE A 131 -7.84 -20.93 19.24
CA PHE A 131 -6.61 -21.65 19.54
C PHE A 131 -6.92 -22.91 20.35
N ALA A 132 -6.21 -23.98 20.05
CA ALA A 132 -6.18 -25.17 20.88
C ALA A 132 -5.45 -24.88 22.21
N THR A 133 -5.53 -25.83 23.13
CA THR A 133 -4.69 -25.80 24.34
C THR A 133 -3.21 -25.83 23.93
N PRO A 134 -2.34 -25.07 24.62
CA PRO A 134 -0.92 -25.05 24.30
C PRO A 134 -0.31 -26.46 24.32
N ALA A 135 0.51 -26.76 23.32
CA ALA A 135 1.14 -28.04 23.13
C ALA A 135 2.46 -27.89 22.35
N GLU A 136 3.37 -28.83 22.57
CA GLU A 136 4.63 -28.89 21.85
C GLU A 136 4.40 -29.21 20.37
N PHE A 137 4.98 -28.40 19.49
CA PHE A 137 4.94 -28.64 18.06
C PHE A 137 5.76 -29.90 17.71
N LEU A 138 5.13 -30.87 17.04
CA LEU A 138 5.75 -32.16 16.66
C LEU A 138 6.42 -32.92 17.83
N GLY A 139 5.94 -32.70 19.06
CA GLY A 139 6.50 -33.31 20.28
C GLY A 139 7.90 -32.80 20.63
N ALA A 140 8.24 -31.57 20.25
CA ALA A 140 9.53 -30.94 20.51
C ALA A 140 10.74 -31.74 19.99
N ASP A 141 10.57 -32.50 18.90
CA ASP A 141 11.63 -33.26 18.25
C ASP A 141 12.53 -32.33 17.41
N ASP A 142 13.72 -32.01 17.92
CA ASP A 142 14.68 -31.09 17.30
C ASP A 142 14.92 -31.35 15.81
N ALA A 143 15.02 -32.62 15.38
CA ALA A 143 15.30 -32.94 13.98
C ALA A 143 14.12 -32.58 13.07
N LYS A 144 12.88 -32.75 13.56
CA LYS A 144 11.67 -32.34 12.83
C LYS A 144 11.48 -30.83 12.84
N LEU A 145 11.77 -30.19 13.98
CA LEU A 145 11.69 -28.74 14.12
C LEU A 145 12.66 -28.05 13.16
N GLU A 146 13.91 -28.51 13.08
CA GLU A 146 14.92 -27.99 12.15
C GLU A 146 14.50 -28.19 10.69
N ALA A 147 13.97 -29.36 10.35
CA ALA A 147 13.46 -29.64 9.00
C ALA A 147 12.35 -28.65 8.59
N VAL A 148 11.38 -28.39 9.48
CA VAL A 148 10.31 -27.42 9.23
C VAL A 148 10.86 -25.99 9.16
N TYR A 149 11.76 -25.63 10.08
CA TYR A 149 12.36 -24.30 10.11
C TYR A 149 13.07 -23.94 8.80
N ASN A 150 13.80 -24.89 8.21
CA ASN A 150 14.48 -24.71 6.93
C ASN A 150 13.53 -24.57 5.72
N THR A 151 12.24 -24.88 5.89
CA THR A 151 11.21 -24.69 4.85
C THR A 151 10.41 -23.39 5.00
N LEU A 152 10.69 -22.60 6.04
CA LEU A 152 10.02 -21.33 6.25
C LEU A 152 10.36 -20.35 5.12
N HIS A 153 9.36 -19.63 4.66
CA HIS A 153 9.52 -18.59 3.65
C HIS A 153 9.94 -17.27 4.30
N ASP A 154 10.75 -16.47 3.59
CA ASP A 154 11.11 -15.14 4.04
C ASP A 154 9.89 -14.20 4.00
N LEU A 155 9.55 -13.62 5.16
CA LEU A 155 8.46 -12.65 5.26
C LEU A 155 8.92 -11.22 4.93
N GLY A 156 10.23 -10.98 4.86
CA GLY A 156 10.83 -9.72 4.47
C GLY A 156 10.42 -9.26 3.08
N GLU A 157 10.10 -10.19 2.17
CA GLU A 157 9.65 -9.87 0.81
C GLU A 157 8.39 -9.00 0.78
N PHE A 158 7.49 -9.13 1.78
CA PHE A 158 6.26 -8.34 1.83
C PHE A 158 6.50 -6.87 2.24
N VAL A 159 7.67 -6.55 2.77
CA VAL A 159 8.06 -5.20 3.20
C VAL A 159 9.31 -4.69 2.46
N ASP A 160 9.90 -5.49 1.57
CA ASP A 160 11.05 -5.08 0.77
C ASP A 160 10.62 -3.97 -0.20
N PRO A 161 11.21 -2.76 -0.14
CA PRO A 161 10.92 -1.66 -1.05
C PRO A 161 11.05 -2.02 -2.55
N LYS A 162 11.84 -3.04 -2.91
CA LYS A 162 11.99 -3.51 -4.30
C LYS A 162 10.71 -4.11 -4.88
N ASN A 163 9.83 -4.62 -4.02
CA ASN A 163 8.54 -5.20 -4.44
C ASN A 163 7.43 -4.15 -4.55
N TYR A 164 7.77 -2.86 -4.42
CA TYR A 164 6.85 -1.74 -4.55
C TYR A 164 7.22 -0.92 -5.78
N LYS A 165 6.19 -0.56 -6.56
CA LYS A 165 6.34 0.37 -7.68
C LYS A 165 6.65 1.77 -7.17
N SER A 166 7.27 2.58 -8.01
CA SER A 166 7.51 3.98 -7.70
C SER A 166 6.19 4.77 -7.63
N TYR A 167 6.22 5.91 -6.95
CA TYR A 167 5.07 6.81 -6.87
C TYR A 167 4.57 7.21 -8.27
N ALA A 168 5.47 7.55 -9.19
CA ALA A 168 5.13 7.94 -10.56
C ALA A 168 4.41 6.82 -11.33
N GLU A 169 4.84 5.56 -11.17
CA GLU A 169 4.20 4.41 -11.81
C GLU A 169 2.80 4.13 -11.23
N LEU A 170 2.67 4.23 -9.90
CA LEU A 170 1.38 4.06 -9.22
C LEU A 170 0.40 5.18 -9.58
N SER A 171 0.89 6.43 -9.62
CA SER A 171 0.12 7.61 -10.03
C SER A 171 -0.36 7.47 -11.47
N LYS A 172 0.53 7.15 -12.41
CA LYS A 172 0.16 6.89 -13.80
C LYS A 172 -0.92 5.81 -13.92
N LYS A 173 -0.74 4.68 -13.23
CA LYS A 173 -1.72 3.59 -13.24
C LYS A 173 -3.05 4.01 -12.60
N LEU A 174 -3.02 4.83 -11.56
CA LEU A 174 -4.21 5.38 -10.93
C LEU A 174 -5.01 6.21 -11.95
N TYR A 175 -4.38 7.18 -12.61
CA TYR A 175 -5.02 8.01 -13.63
C TYR A 175 -5.58 7.18 -14.80
N GLU A 176 -4.83 6.18 -15.27
CA GLU A 176 -5.31 5.25 -16.31
C GLU A 176 -6.55 4.45 -15.88
N VAL A 177 -6.65 4.07 -14.61
CA VAL A 177 -7.82 3.36 -14.07
C VAL A 177 -9.00 4.30 -13.88
N LEU A 178 -8.75 5.55 -13.47
CA LEU A 178 -9.79 6.56 -13.29
C LEU A 178 -10.30 7.13 -14.63
N GLY A 179 -9.48 7.10 -15.68
CA GLY A 179 -9.78 7.75 -16.95
C GLY A 179 -9.57 9.27 -16.89
N GLU A 180 -8.81 9.73 -15.91
CA GLU A 180 -8.47 11.13 -15.69
C GLU A 180 -7.06 11.41 -16.24
N THR A 181 -6.78 12.66 -16.59
CA THR A 181 -5.42 13.07 -16.96
C THR A 181 -4.63 13.40 -15.69
N PRO A 182 -3.34 13.03 -15.59
CA PRO A 182 -2.53 13.35 -14.44
C PRO A 182 -2.47 14.88 -14.28
N VAL A 183 -2.94 15.36 -13.13
CA VAL A 183 -2.67 16.75 -12.73
C VAL A 183 -1.23 16.75 -12.24
N VAL A 184 -0.30 17.19 -13.09
CA VAL A 184 1.09 17.38 -12.69
C VAL A 184 1.11 18.42 -11.58
N THR A 185 1.29 17.98 -10.34
CA THR A 185 1.48 18.88 -9.21
C THR A 185 2.90 19.46 -9.29
N THR A 186 3.02 20.73 -8.93
CA THR A 186 4.15 21.63 -9.19
C THR A 186 5.52 21.15 -8.67
N THR A 187 5.55 20.11 -7.85
CA THR A 187 6.78 19.44 -7.39
C THR A 187 7.48 18.62 -8.48
N GLU A 188 6.76 18.10 -9.48
CA GLU A 188 7.39 17.39 -10.61
C GLU A 188 7.91 18.34 -11.70
N ALA A 189 7.41 19.58 -11.77
CA ALA A 189 7.85 20.56 -12.76
C ALA A 189 9.31 21.01 -12.54
N VAL A 190 9.78 21.05 -11.30
CA VAL A 190 11.15 21.50 -10.98
C VAL A 190 12.20 20.46 -11.40
N ALA A 191 11.85 19.17 -11.44
CA ALA A 191 12.78 18.10 -11.83
C ALA A 191 12.89 17.92 -13.36
N LEU A 192 11.96 18.47 -14.14
CA LEU A 192 11.96 18.30 -15.61
C LEU A 192 12.67 19.43 -16.36
N ASP A 193 12.93 20.58 -15.73
CA ASP A 193 13.55 21.76 -16.37
C ASP A 193 15.09 21.73 -16.36
N GLU A 194 15.73 20.79 -15.65
CA GLU A 194 17.20 20.73 -15.55
C GLU A 194 17.90 19.86 -16.61
N VAL A 195 17.19 19.21 -17.52
CA VAL A 195 17.83 18.39 -18.57
C VAL A 195 17.18 18.59 -19.94
N LYS A 196 17.43 19.75 -20.57
CA LYS A 196 17.46 19.86 -22.03
C LYS A 196 18.21 21.09 -22.53
N GLU A 197 19.52 21.13 -22.29
CA GLU A 197 20.42 21.90 -23.16
C GLU A 197 20.70 21.11 -24.45
N ALA A 198 20.36 21.74 -25.59
CA ALA A 198 21.05 21.75 -26.89
C ALA A 198 20.08 21.67 -28.09
N PRO A 199 20.42 22.19 -29.28
CA PRO A 199 21.39 23.24 -29.61
C PRO A 199 20.77 24.40 -30.44
N VAL A 200 21.47 25.53 -30.43
CA VAL A 200 21.18 26.76 -31.19
C VAL A 200 21.28 26.50 -32.69
N VAL A 201 20.19 26.72 -33.43
CA VAL A 201 20.21 26.80 -34.91
C VAL A 201 20.06 28.28 -35.28
N ALA A 202 21.10 28.83 -35.88
CA ALA A 202 21.12 30.19 -36.42
C ALA A 202 20.19 30.34 -37.64
N PRO A 203 19.44 31.45 -37.77
CA PRO A 203 18.88 31.83 -39.06
C PRO A 203 19.78 32.87 -39.74
N THR A 204 20.18 32.55 -40.97
CA THR A 204 20.81 33.46 -41.93
C THR A 204 19.81 34.51 -42.41
N ALA A 205 20.34 35.70 -42.67
CA ALA A 205 19.68 36.95 -42.98
C ALA A 205 18.74 36.96 -44.21
N GLU A 206 17.62 37.67 -44.07
CA GLU A 206 17.05 38.52 -45.13
C GLU A 206 16.66 39.87 -44.51
N ALA A 207 17.09 40.95 -45.14
CA ALA A 207 16.88 42.33 -44.73
C ALA A 207 15.94 43.01 -45.70
N VAL A 208 14.82 43.60 -45.24
CA VAL A 208 14.12 44.71 -45.90
C VAL A 208 13.34 45.56 -44.87
N THR A 209 13.93 46.72 -44.57
CA THR A 209 13.37 48.07 -44.31
C THR A 209 12.21 48.32 -43.31
N GLU A 210 12.58 49.08 -42.28
CA GLU A 210 11.83 50.09 -41.50
C GLU A 210 11.17 51.19 -42.40
N PRO A 211 10.17 51.98 -41.91
CA PRO A 211 10.44 53.02 -40.89
C PRO A 211 9.34 53.31 -39.83
N SER A 212 9.79 53.86 -38.68
CA SER A 212 9.22 54.92 -37.80
C SER A 212 7.72 54.84 -37.40
N SER A 213 7.26 55.11 -36.16
CA SER A 213 7.72 55.95 -35.03
C SER A 213 6.73 55.79 -33.86
N GLU A 214 7.22 55.91 -32.61
CA GLU A 214 6.56 56.47 -31.39
C GLU A 214 5.26 55.76 -30.90
N GLU A 215 4.98 55.47 -29.63
CA GLU A 215 5.35 56.01 -28.32
C GLU A 215 4.74 55.04 -27.27
N GLY A 216 5.32 54.91 -26.06
CA GLY A 216 4.55 54.55 -24.86
C GLY A 216 4.98 53.33 -24.03
N ASP A 217 6.21 53.34 -23.53
CA ASP A 217 6.60 52.61 -22.30
C ASP A 217 5.80 53.13 -21.10
N ASP A 218 4.97 52.31 -20.43
CA ASP A 218 4.62 52.57 -19.01
C ASP A 218 3.97 51.37 -18.26
N ALA A 219 4.71 50.28 -18.06
CA ALA A 219 4.33 49.22 -17.11
C ALA A 219 5.44 48.84 -16.11
N MET A 220 6.69 49.21 -16.39
CA MET A 220 7.85 48.80 -15.58
C MET A 220 8.39 49.91 -14.65
N SER A 221 7.86 51.12 -14.77
CA SER A 221 8.17 52.29 -13.94
C SER A 221 7.42 52.28 -12.59
N PHE A 222 6.32 51.53 -12.48
CA PHE A 222 5.50 51.43 -11.26
C PHE A 222 6.16 50.54 -10.18
N PHE A 223 6.83 49.45 -10.58
CA PHE A 223 7.48 48.54 -9.63
C PHE A 223 8.81 49.08 -9.09
N ALA A 224 9.52 49.91 -9.87
CA ALA A 224 10.78 50.52 -9.44
C ALA A 224 10.62 51.56 -8.32
N LYS A 225 9.42 52.18 -8.19
CA LYS A 225 9.14 53.15 -7.12
C LYS A 225 8.68 52.52 -5.81
N LEU A 226 8.19 51.27 -5.82
CA LEU A 226 7.77 50.58 -4.59
C LEU A 226 8.95 49.90 -3.86
N ALA A 227 10.11 49.79 -4.50
CA ALA A 227 11.31 49.17 -3.94
C ALA A 227 12.32 50.18 -3.35
N GLN A 228 11.95 51.46 -3.25
CA GLN A 228 12.79 52.53 -2.69
C GLN A 228 12.16 53.31 -1.52
N GLU A 229 11.00 52.87 -1.01
CA GLU A 229 10.48 53.29 0.29
C GLU A 229 10.44 52.06 1.22
N ASP A 230 10.91 52.22 2.46
CA ASP A 230 11.02 51.21 3.53
C ASP A 230 9.79 50.30 3.71
#